data_AF-A0A7Y6PSN9-F1
#
_entry.id   AF-A0A7Y6PSN9-F1
#
_cell.length_a   1.000
_cell.length_b   1.000
_cell.length_c   1.000
_cell.angle_alpha   90.00
_cell.angle_beta   90.00
_cell.angle_gamma   90.00
#
_symmetry.space_group_name_H-M   'P 1'
#
loop_
_entity.id
_entity.type
_entity.pdbx_description
1 polymer ?
#
loop_
_entity_poly.entity_id
_entity_poly.type
_entity_poly.pdbx_seq_one_letter_code
_entity_poly.pdbx_strand_id
1 'polypeptide(L)'
;MPRLLASAALASLLLAAPARAEVAQCHVVDVKFTPAIPTSTGGERHESSQIVAWVEDTQGSYKGTVFITAQTGRYGLGNRPGRWDFNAGPMFPYGRRISTFPVWAHRHKQGPLSDGSFNGVVFQNCCGTAAGPPESDDPAFCETLSNDPTNPDPGRRSDYLFCGENNLSHPFNESSRDPHFCQPYRPIDANWQLADAMTCATTAFTDKGKFSSTFTSLYPPRTDLTRTGPDSPSVDMYKAMNPFDAVSAATPAPGSPAEIHWPIPQDLPEGDYVMWVEVSQAFDHNATYSTTTYPAPSGTGPKAISWSDYGMPYRGQPSIVYKVPFTIGMTSTTASTVDYAGYGDPLGIDGNLRAPDATITTDTPGSGLGRLQLVSEGANMYRVLVTSRPEFDYALPGTPESAEPVSIGPTAATLRFIAPGDDGLVGSVSGYEVRYVVNRSLTAENFDDAPLAPIATVTPVAPGQLQTIDVMGLLPETPYEVGIRAYDDCHNSSELVVVKFTTADRPVGEVDACFVATAAYGSMMANDVEMLRHFRDSLMRRTVFGELAITTYYTFGPAVSGVVGESDLLRQAARALLHPLVEWVRTLSV
;
A
#
# COMPACT_ATOMS: atom_id res chain seq x y z
N MET A 1 -38.85 -52.25 71.14
CA MET A 1 -37.99 -53.09 70.26
C MET A 1 -38.61 -53.10 68.87
N PRO A 2 -37.89 -52.99 67.73
CA PRO A 2 -36.61 -52.32 67.44
C PRO A 2 -36.63 -51.49 66.10
N ARG A 3 -35.51 -50.79 65.82
CA ARG A 3 -34.91 -50.40 64.49
C ARG A 3 -35.61 -49.32 63.63
N LEU A 4 -35.03 -48.11 63.49
CA LEU A 4 -33.97 -47.68 62.54
C LEU A 4 -34.37 -47.81 61.06
N LEU A 5 -34.43 -46.68 60.35
CA LEU A 5 -33.87 -46.48 59.00
C LEU A 5 -33.90 -44.98 58.64
N ALA A 6 -32.72 -44.36 58.72
CA ALA A 6 -32.45 -43.05 58.14
C ALA A 6 -32.36 -43.22 56.61
N SER A 7 -33.15 -42.44 55.85
CA SER A 7 -33.02 -42.36 54.40
C SER A 7 -32.16 -41.14 54.05
N ALA A 8 -30.92 -41.40 53.64
CA ALA A 8 -30.03 -40.41 53.06
C ALA A 8 -30.52 -40.06 51.65
N ALA A 9 -30.76 -38.77 51.39
CA ALA A 9 -31.03 -38.26 50.05
C ALA A 9 -29.72 -38.23 49.25
N LEU A 10 -29.60 -39.12 48.26
CA LEU A 10 -28.52 -39.09 47.28
C LEU A 10 -28.89 -38.06 46.19
N ALA A 11 -28.37 -36.84 46.29
CA ALA A 11 -28.42 -35.88 45.20
C ALA A 11 -27.53 -36.40 44.06
N SER A 12 -28.16 -36.86 42.99
CA SER A 12 -27.47 -37.28 41.77
C SER A 12 -27.02 -36.02 41.03
N LEU A 13 -25.73 -35.69 41.16
CA LEU A 13 -25.07 -34.68 40.34
C LEU A 13 -25.01 -35.26 38.91
N LEU A 14 -25.97 -34.89 38.07
CA LEU A 14 -25.87 -35.06 36.62
C LEU A 14 -24.74 -34.15 36.14
N LEU A 15 -23.54 -34.71 35.99
CA LEU A 15 -22.48 -34.13 35.18
C LEU A 15 -23.04 -33.95 33.77
N ALA A 16 -23.39 -32.72 33.41
CA ALA A 16 -23.57 -32.35 32.02
C ALA A 16 -22.24 -32.68 31.31
N ALA A 17 -22.28 -33.64 30.38
CA ALA A 17 -21.19 -33.81 29.45
C ALA A 17 -20.96 -32.46 28.76
N PRO A 18 -19.71 -32.01 28.54
CA PRO A 18 -19.47 -30.84 27.72
C PRO A 18 -20.13 -31.10 26.36
N ALA A 19 -20.95 -30.17 25.91
CA ALA A 19 -21.43 -30.17 24.53
C ALA A 19 -20.20 -30.31 23.63
N ARG A 20 -20.18 -31.33 22.77
CA ARG A 20 -19.17 -31.40 21.71
C ARG A 20 -19.32 -30.11 20.89
N ALA A 21 -18.27 -29.32 20.81
CA ALA A 21 -18.17 -28.30 19.78
C ALA A 21 -18.41 -29.00 18.44
N GLU A 22 -19.38 -28.49 17.68
CA GLU A 22 -19.64 -28.96 16.33
C GLU A 22 -18.42 -28.59 15.48
N VAL A 23 -17.79 -29.57 14.83
CA VAL A 23 -16.60 -29.33 14.00
C VAL A 23 -17.02 -28.41 12.86
N ALA A 24 -16.47 -27.20 12.81
CA ALA A 24 -16.72 -26.30 11.70
C ALA A 24 -15.85 -26.77 10.53
N GLN A 25 -16.47 -27.29 9.47
CA GLN A 25 -15.74 -27.57 8.24
C GLN A 25 -15.71 -26.29 7.42
N CYS A 26 -14.52 -25.71 7.21
CA CYS A 26 -14.33 -24.66 6.23
C CYS A 26 -13.74 -25.25 4.95
N HIS A 27 -13.69 -24.47 3.88
CA HIS A 27 -12.99 -24.84 2.66
C HIS A 27 -11.98 -23.77 2.33
N VAL A 28 -10.80 -24.18 1.89
CA VAL A 28 -9.70 -23.28 1.56
C VAL A 28 -9.32 -23.49 0.10
N VAL A 29 -9.06 -22.39 -0.59
CA VAL A 29 -8.45 -22.39 -1.92
C VAL A 29 -7.08 -21.75 -1.81
N ASP A 30 -6.05 -22.56 -2.05
CA ASP A 30 -4.68 -22.10 -2.14
C ASP A 30 -4.37 -21.70 -3.57
N VAL A 31 -3.77 -20.52 -3.75
CA VAL A 31 -3.28 -20.03 -5.04
C VAL A 31 -1.78 -19.85 -4.96
N LYS A 32 -1.05 -20.66 -5.72
CA LYS A 32 0.42 -20.66 -5.73
C LYS A 32 0.97 -20.17 -7.06
N PHE A 33 1.90 -19.22 -6.99
CA PHE A 33 2.63 -18.69 -8.14
C PHE A 33 3.97 -18.09 -7.69
N THR A 34 4.90 -17.90 -8.62
CA THR A 34 6.21 -17.27 -8.34
C THR A 34 6.41 -16.10 -9.27
N PRO A 35 6.40 -14.84 -8.79
CA PRO A 35 6.74 -13.70 -9.63
C PRO A 35 8.18 -13.84 -10.15
N ALA A 36 8.37 -13.57 -11.45
CA ALA A 36 9.69 -13.59 -12.04
C ALA A 36 10.46 -12.31 -11.74
N ILE A 37 11.79 -12.40 -11.71
CA ILE A 37 12.65 -11.22 -11.69
C ILE A 37 12.48 -10.54 -13.06
N PRO A 38 12.07 -9.26 -13.13
CA PRO A 38 11.96 -8.55 -14.40
C PRO A 38 13.32 -8.47 -15.10
N THR A 39 13.36 -8.79 -16.40
CA THR A 39 14.61 -8.75 -17.19
C THR A 39 14.53 -7.83 -18.42
N SER A 40 13.44 -7.09 -18.61
CA SER A 40 13.06 -6.53 -19.91
C SER A 40 13.78 -5.25 -20.33
N THR A 41 14.54 -4.55 -19.48
CA THR A 41 15.31 -3.37 -19.92
C THR A 41 16.65 -3.23 -19.20
N GLY A 42 17.73 -3.17 -20.00
CA GLY A 42 19.12 -3.22 -19.53
C GLY A 42 19.50 -2.17 -18.49
N GLY A 43 19.45 -2.55 -17.21
CA GLY A 43 19.90 -1.74 -16.07
C GLY A 43 18.89 -0.70 -15.58
N GLU A 44 17.67 -0.69 -16.11
CA GLU A 44 16.58 0.14 -15.60
C GLU A 44 16.02 -0.47 -14.31
N ARG A 45 15.74 0.38 -13.32
CA ARG A 45 15.13 -0.08 -12.07
C ARG A 45 13.64 -0.32 -12.31
N HIS A 46 13.19 -1.54 -12.06
CA HIS A 46 11.80 -1.96 -12.25
C HIS A 46 10.95 -1.75 -10.99
N GLU A 47 9.67 -1.43 -11.17
CA GLU A 47 8.67 -1.58 -10.12
C GLU A 47 8.30 -3.05 -9.96
N SER A 48 7.94 -3.47 -8.74
CA SER A 48 7.41 -4.81 -8.49
C SER A 48 6.09 -5.01 -9.26
N SER A 49 5.85 -6.24 -9.72
CA SER A 49 4.60 -6.57 -10.41
C SER A 49 3.38 -6.25 -9.55
N GLN A 50 2.34 -5.76 -10.20
CA GLN A 50 1.02 -5.70 -9.61
C GLN A 50 0.30 -7.00 -9.95
N ILE A 51 -0.32 -7.63 -8.96
CA ILE A 51 -1.00 -8.92 -9.10
C ILE A 51 -2.37 -8.83 -8.43
N VAL A 52 -3.41 -9.34 -9.10
CA VAL A 52 -4.73 -9.57 -8.51
C VAL A 52 -5.19 -10.98 -8.83
N ALA A 53 -5.79 -11.65 -7.85
CA ALA A 53 -6.42 -12.96 -8.01
C ALA A 53 -7.88 -12.89 -7.58
N TRP A 54 -8.79 -13.48 -8.37
CA TRP A 54 -10.22 -13.49 -8.07
C TRP A 54 -10.90 -14.76 -8.58
N VAL A 55 -12.08 -15.04 -8.02
CA VAL A 55 -12.89 -16.21 -8.35
C VAL A 55 -14.15 -15.80 -9.11
N GLU A 56 -14.47 -16.57 -10.13
CA GLU A 56 -15.75 -16.55 -10.83
C GLU A 56 -16.38 -17.96 -10.84
N ASP A 57 -17.71 -18.04 -10.94
CA ASP A 57 -18.36 -19.28 -11.33
C ASP A 57 -18.17 -19.58 -12.83
N THR A 58 -18.60 -20.77 -13.26
CA THR A 58 -18.55 -21.20 -14.66
C THR A 58 -19.38 -20.35 -15.62
N GLN A 59 -20.29 -19.51 -15.10
CA GLN A 59 -21.08 -18.55 -15.90
C GLN A 59 -20.39 -17.19 -16.03
N GLY A 60 -19.25 -16.99 -15.38
CA GLY A 60 -18.50 -15.73 -15.37
C GLY A 60 -18.97 -14.74 -14.31
N SER A 61 -19.76 -15.17 -13.33
CA SER A 61 -20.20 -14.31 -12.23
C SER A 61 -19.10 -14.23 -11.17
N TYR A 62 -18.67 -13.01 -10.85
CA TYR A 62 -17.68 -12.73 -9.81
C TYR A 62 -18.16 -13.23 -8.43
N LYS A 63 -17.25 -13.85 -7.68
CA LYS A 63 -17.49 -14.38 -6.32
C LYS A 63 -16.67 -13.69 -5.24
N GLY A 64 -15.45 -13.27 -5.57
CA GLY A 64 -14.58 -12.61 -4.59
C GLY A 64 -13.19 -12.36 -5.13
N THR A 65 -12.53 -11.33 -4.60
CA THR A 65 -11.11 -11.08 -4.83
C THR A 65 -10.37 -11.76 -3.69
N VAL A 66 -9.45 -12.64 -4.07
CA VAL A 66 -8.67 -13.48 -3.17
C VAL A 66 -7.44 -12.72 -2.67
N PHE A 67 -6.82 -11.97 -3.57
CA PHE A 67 -5.60 -11.23 -3.30
C PHE A 67 -5.50 -10.05 -4.25
N ILE A 68 -4.99 -8.93 -3.76
CA ILE A 68 -4.56 -7.82 -4.59
C ILE A 68 -3.29 -7.20 -4.01
N THR A 69 -2.38 -6.78 -4.88
CA THR A 69 -1.18 -6.06 -4.43
C THR A 69 -1.56 -4.75 -3.76
N ALA A 70 -0.96 -4.48 -2.60
CA ALA A 70 -1.30 -3.36 -1.73
C ALA A 70 -1.15 -2.02 -2.43
N GLN A 71 -0.21 -1.87 -3.37
CA GLN A 71 -0.08 -0.64 -4.15
C GLN A 71 -1.38 -0.31 -4.90
N THR A 72 -2.05 -1.32 -5.47
CA THR A 72 -3.32 -1.14 -6.20
C THR A 72 -4.54 -1.16 -5.29
N GLY A 73 -4.63 -2.14 -4.38
CA GLY A 73 -5.78 -2.30 -3.49
C GLY A 73 -5.81 -1.28 -2.35
N ARG A 74 -4.80 -1.29 -1.46
CA ARG A 74 -4.72 -0.41 -0.27
C ARG A 74 -4.34 1.02 -0.60
N TYR A 75 -3.27 1.19 -1.38
CA TYR A 75 -2.74 2.51 -1.75
C TYR A 75 -3.40 3.05 -3.03
N GLY A 76 -4.48 2.41 -3.51
CA GLY A 76 -5.36 2.92 -4.56
C GLY A 76 -4.67 3.39 -5.84
N LEU A 77 -3.64 2.68 -6.32
CA LEU A 77 -2.84 3.07 -7.52
C LEU A 77 -3.71 3.44 -8.72
N GLY A 78 -4.84 2.76 -8.93
CA GLY A 78 -5.75 3.02 -10.04
C GLY A 78 -6.73 4.18 -9.83
N ASN A 79 -6.83 4.76 -8.63
CA ASN A 79 -7.75 5.85 -8.30
C ASN A 79 -7.07 6.92 -7.44
N ARG A 80 -6.02 7.52 -7.99
CA ARG A 80 -5.32 8.68 -7.42
C ARG A 80 -5.61 9.93 -8.24
N PRO A 81 -5.47 11.13 -7.66
CA PRO A 81 -5.34 12.36 -8.45
C PRO A 81 -4.22 12.24 -9.48
N GLY A 82 -4.36 12.94 -10.60
CA GLY A 82 -3.38 12.97 -11.69
C GLY A 82 -3.78 12.11 -12.87
N ARG A 83 -3.32 12.53 -14.05
CA ARG A 83 -3.52 11.83 -15.31
C ARG A 83 -2.93 10.42 -15.28
N TRP A 84 -3.50 9.56 -16.11
CA TRP A 84 -3.16 8.13 -16.12
C TRP A 84 -1.87 7.81 -16.85
N ASP A 85 -1.43 8.67 -17.76
CA ASP A 85 -0.26 8.52 -18.61
C ASP A 85 0.97 9.29 -18.09
N PHE A 86 0.96 9.74 -16.83
CA PHE A 86 2.17 10.27 -16.20
C PHE A 86 3.30 9.26 -16.18
N ASN A 87 4.54 9.75 -16.23
CA ASN A 87 5.73 8.95 -15.95
C ASN A 87 5.59 8.23 -14.60
N ALA A 88 6.16 7.04 -14.53
CA ALA A 88 6.36 6.33 -13.27
C ALA A 88 7.84 6.28 -12.94
N GLY A 89 8.15 5.92 -11.72
CA GLY A 89 9.52 5.68 -11.32
C GLY A 89 9.51 4.81 -10.09
N PRO A 90 10.61 4.11 -9.82
CA PRO A 90 10.73 3.30 -8.63
C PRO A 90 10.36 4.10 -7.39
N MET A 91 9.30 3.67 -6.70
CA MET A 91 8.79 4.32 -5.48
C MET A 91 8.28 5.75 -5.66
N PHE A 92 8.06 6.19 -6.92
CA PHE A 92 7.40 7.42 -7.30
C PHE A 92 6.07 7.11 -8.02
N PRO A 93 4.99 6.78 -7.29
CA PRO A 93 3.79 6.33 -7.94
C PRO A 93 2.83 7.50 -8.12
N TYR A 94 3.14 8.38 -9.08
CA TYR A 94 2.31 9.53 -9.39
C TYR A 94 1.44 9.33 -10.64
N GLY A 95 0.21 9.81 -10.56
CA GLY A 95 -0.84 9.55 -11.53
C GLY A 95 -1.54 8.22 -11.29
N ARG A 96 -2.79 8.15 -11.72
CA ARG A 96 -3.59 6.91 -11.66
C ARG A 96 -3.04 5.85 -12.63
N ARG A 97 -3.20 4.56 -12.33
CA ARG A 97 -2.83 3.46 -13.23
C ARG A 97 -4.04 2.58 -13.50
N ILE A 98 -4.82 3.01 -14.48
CA ILE A 98 -6.08 2.35 -14.87
C ILE A 98 -5.88 1.14 -15.78
N SER A 99 -4.70 1.00 -16.39
CA SER A 99 -4.28 -0.17 -17.16
C SER A 99 -3.64 -1.27 -16.31
N THR A 100 -3.62 -1.14 -14.98
CA THR A 100 -3.02 -2.15 -14.09
C THR A 100 -3.77 -3.47 -14.16
N PHE A 101 -5.09 -3.48 -13.93
CA PHE A 101 -5.93 -4.68 -13.95
C PHE A 101 -7.25 -4.47 -14.69
N PRO A 102 -7.24 -4.09 -15.98
CA PRO A 102 -8.45 -3.76 -16.71
C PRO A 102 -9.47 -4.91 -16.78
N VAL A 103 -9.04 -6.17 -16.79
CA VAL A 103 -9.99 -7.29 -16.82
C VAL A 103 -10.71 -7.41 -15.48
N TRP A 104 -9.97 -7.49 -14.38
CA TRP A 104 -10.55 -7.55 -13.03
C TRP A 104 -11.41 -6.31 -12.71
N ALA A 105 -10.92 -5.11 -13.00
CA ALA A 105 -11.57 -3.83 -12.69
C ALA A 105 -12.98 -3.71 -13.30
N HIS A 106 -13.18 -4.28 -14.49
CA HIS A 106 -14.49 -4.31 -15.13
C HIS A 106 -15.42 -5.42 -14.62
N ARG A 107 -14.90 -6.43 -13.91
CA ARG A 107 -15.65 -7.63 -13.49
C ARG A 107 -16.11 -7.62 -12.03
N HIS A 108 -15.36 -7.02 -11.10
CA HIS A 108 -15.67 -7.14 -9.67
C HIS A 108 -17.00 -6.46 -9.28
N LYS A 109 -17.31 -5.28 -9.83
CA LYS A 109 -18.53 -4.50 -9.55
C LYS A 109 -18.84 -4.32 -8.05
N GLN A 110 -17.81 -4.01 -7.27
CA GLN A 110 -17.87 -3.93 -5.79
C GLN A 110 -17.81 -2.49 -5.25
N GLY A 111 -17.74 -1.49 -6.13
CA GLY A 111 -17.78 -0.09 -5.72
C GLY A 111 -19.18 0.33 -5.24
N PRO A 112 -19.27 1.36 -4.38
CA PRO A 112 -20.52 1.77 -3.75
C PRO A 112 -21.51 2.47 -4.69
N LEU A 113 -21.10 2.81 -5.92
CA LEU A 113 -21.99 3.39 -6.92
C LEU A 113 -22.86 2.31 -7.58
N SER A 114 -23.99 2.71 -8.16
CA SER A 114 -24.99 1.79 -8.72
C SER A 114 -24.48 0.88 -9.84
N ASP A 115 -23.41 1.29 -10.52
CA ASP A 115 -22.74 0.54 -11.59
C ASP A 115 -21.56 -0.32 -11.09
N GLY A 116 -21.37 -0.37 -9.76
CA GLY A 116 -20.29 -1.09 -9.09
C GLY A 116 -18.93 -0.40 -9.15
N SER A 117 -18.89 0.88 -9.51
CA SER A 117 -17.68 1.73 -9.52
C SER A 117 -17.52 2.56 -8.24
N PHE A 118 -16.38 3.22 -8.10
CA PHE A 118 -16.06 4.14 -7.02
C PHE A 118 -16.15 5.59 -7.49
N ASN A 119 -16.37 6.52 -6.56
CA ASN A 119 -16.11 7.92 -6.86
C ASN A 119 -14.65 8.10 -7.26
N GLY A 120 -14.42 8.80 -8.36
CA GLY A 120 -13.08 9.06 -8.83
C GLY A 120 -12.41 10.14 -7.99
N VAL A 121 -11.14 9.92 -7.69
CA VAL A 121 -10.34 10.85 -6.89
C VAL A 121 -9.61 11.81 -7.82
N VAL A 122 -9.71 13.11 -7.51
CA VAL A 122 -9.19 14.21 -8.32
C VAL A 122 -8.49 15.24 -7.44
N PHE A 123 -7.65 16.10 -8.01
CA PHE A 123 -7.01 17.16 -7.22
C PHE A 123 -8.05 18.08 -6.55
N GLN A 124 -7.77 18.50 -5.32
CA GLN A 124 -8.71 19.33 -4.55
C GLN A 124 -8.87 20.72 -5.19
N ASN A 125 -7.76 21.28 -5.67
CA ASN A 125 -7.68 22.61 -6.28
C ASN A 125 -7.34 22.55 -7.77
N CYS A 126 -7.97 21.63 -8.50
CA CYS A 126 -7.73 21.39 -9.92
C CYS A 126 -7.98 22.61 -10.84
N CYS A 127 -8.67 23.65 -10.37
CA CYS A 127 -9.25 24.72 -11.20
C CYS A 127 -9.15 26.13 -10.56
N GLY A 128 -7.95 26.59 -10.21
CA GLY A 128 -7.67 28.00 -9.85
C GLY A 128 -7.23 28.82 -11.07
N THR A 129 -7.95 29.89 -11.39
CA THR A 129 -7.86 30.68 -12.63
C THR A 129 -6.46 31.21 -13.00
N ALA A 130 -5.93 30.75 -14.12
CA ALA A 130 -5.09 31.56 -14.99
C ALA A 130 -5.90 31.88 -16.27
N ALA A 131 -6.73 32.91 -16.21
CA ALA A 131 -7.44 33.55 -17.33
C ALA A 131 -8.66 32.82 -17.97
N GLY A 132 -9.63 32.35 -17.17
CA GLY A 132 -10.95 31.90 -17.65
C GLY A 132 -12.06 32.12 -16.61
N PRO A 133 -13.36 32.07 -16.98
CA PRO A 133 -14.48 32.18 -16.03
C PRO A 133 -14.39 31.07 -14.95
N PRO A 134 -15.15 31.16 -13.83
CA PRO A 134 -15.13 30.12 -12.80
C PRO A 134 -15.79 28.86 -13.37
N GLU A 135 -15.00 28.08 -14.09
CA GLU A 135 -15.37 26.80 -14.66
C GLU A 135 -15.31 25.76 -13.53
N SER A 136 -16.31 24.88 -13.52
CA SER A 136 -16.63 23.95 -12.44
C SER A 136 -15.42 23.31 -11.75
N ASP A 137 -15.52 23.08 -10.44
CA ASP A 137 -14.60 22.33 -9.58
C ASP A 137 -14.35 20.85 -9.99
N ASP A 138 -14.71 20.47 -11.21
CA ASP A 138 -14.73 19.10 -11.72
C ASP A 138 -13.80 18.94 -12.94
N PRO A 139 -12.77 18.08 -12.86
CA PRO A 139 -11.83 17.87 -13.96
C PRO A 139 -12.42 17.20 -15.20
N ALA A 140 -13.69 16.76 -15.21
CA ALA A 140 -14.37 16.37 -16.44
C ALA A 140 -14.44 17.53 -17.47
N PHE A 141 -14.38 18.79 -17.03
CA PHE A 141 -14.28 19.96 -17.92
C PHE A 141 -12.92 20.10 -18.63
N CYS A 142 -11.92 19.34 -18.17
CA CYS A 142 -10.55 19.35 -18.69
C CYS A 142 -10.30 18.35 -19.81
N GLU A 143 -11.22 17.41 -20.00
CA GLU A 143 -11.13 16.41 -21.04
C GLU A 143 -11.72 16.99 -22.32
N THR A 144 -10.88 17.53 -23.18
CA THR A 144 -11.34 17.84 -24.54
C THR A 144 -11.28 16.57 -25.38
N LEU A 145 -12.37 16.32 -26.12
CA LEU A 145 -12.40 15.33 -27.19
C LEU A 145 -11.47 15.82 -28.30
N SER A 146 -10.18 15.52 -28.21
CA SER A 146 -9.29 15.82 -29.32
C SER A 146 -9.58 14.85 -30.46
N ASN A 147 -9.85 15.43 -31.63
CA ASN A 147 -9.75 14.70 -32.89
C ASN A 147 -8.31 14.80 -33.42
N ASP A 148 -7.31 14.90 -32.53
CA ASP A 148 -5.91 15.04 -32.91
C ASP A 148 -5.46 13.77 -33.65
N PRO A 149 -5.18 13.85 -34.97
CA PRO A 149 -4.75 12.70 -35.76
C PRO A 149 -3.34 12.21 -35.38
N THR A 150 -2.62 12.95 -34.52
CA THR A 150 -1.32 12.56 -33.96
C THR A 150 -1.42 11.92 -32.57
N ASN A 151 -2.63 11.74 -32.04
CA ASN A 151 -2.85 11.11 -30.74
C ASN A 151 -2.33 9.65 -30.76
N PRO A 152 -1.32 9.30 -29.96
CA PRO A 152 -0.85 7.90 -29.87
C PRO A 152 -1.88 6.98 -29.20
N ASP A 153 -2.91 7.54 -28.56
CA ASP A 153 -3.97 6.83 -27.84
C ASP A 153 -5.36 7.09 -28.47
N PRO A 154 -5.62 6.66 -29.72
CA PRO A 154 -6.84 7.00 -30.47
C PRO A 154 -8.14 6.50 -29.81
N GLY A 155 -8.05 5.53 -28.88
CA GLY A 155 -9.17 5.01 -28.10
C GLY A 155 -9.58 5.89 -26.90
N ARG A 156 -8.70 6.76 -26.40
CA ARG A 156 -9.00 7.73 -25.33
C ARG A 156 -9.00 9.14 -25.90
N ARG A 157 -10.20 9.68 -26.09
CA ARG A 157 -10.45 11.06 -26.56
C ARG A 157 -10.26 12.09 -25.43
N SER A 158 -9.14 12.06 -24.71
CA SER A 158 -8.91 12.98 -23.59
C SER A 158 -7.54 13.66 -23.73
N ASP A 159 -7.55 14.90 -24.24
CA ASP A 159 -6.38 15.78 -24.14
C ASP A 159 -6.51 16.63 -22.87
N TYR A 160 -5.65 16.34 -21.89
CA TYR A 160 -5.53 17.04 -20.61
C TYR A 160 -4.87 18.42 -20.81
N LEU A 161 -5.57 19.35 -21.45
CA LEU A 161 -4.97 20.55 -22.03
C LEU A 161 -4.77 21.72 -21.04
N PHE A 162 -5.59 21.85 -19.99
CA PHE A 162 -5.63 23.09 -19.18
C PHE A 162 -5.74 22.90 -17.66
N CYS A 163 -5.42 21.74 -17.10
CA CYS A 163 -5.87 21.42 -15.74
C CYS A 163 -4.79 21.10 -14.71
N GLY A 164 -5.12 21.33 -13.43
CA GLY A 164 -4.28 20.98 -12.28
C GLY A 164 -3.86 19.51 -12.26
N GLU A 165 -4.58 18.64 -12.97
CA GLU A 165 -4.21 17.23 -13.21
C GLU A 165 -2.86 17.03 -13.95
N ASN A 166 -2.28 18.07 -14.57
CA ASN A 166 -0.94 18.06 -15.18
C ASN A 166 0.20 18.39 -14.21
N ASN A 167 -0.10 18.76 -12.97
CA ASN A 167 0.89 19.10 -11.97
C ASN A 167 1.08 17.97 -10.96
N LEU A 168 2.32 17.76 -10.51
CA LEU A 168 2.68 16.70 -9.57
C LEU A 168 2.60 17.14 -8.09
N SER A 169 2.32 18.42 -7.80
CA SER A 169 2.20 18.92 -6.41
C SER A 169 1.50 20.27 -6.32
N HIS A 170 0.93 20.57 -5.15
CA HIS A 170 0.29 21.84 -4.82
C HIS A 170 1.02 22.57 -3.66
N PRO A 171 0.80 23.88 -3.48
CA PRO A 171 1.32 24.65 -2.35
C PRO A 171 1.03 24.01 -0.97
N PHE A 172 1.91 24.25 0.00
CA PHE A 172 1.88 23.64 1.35
C PHE A 172 0.59 23.92 2.17
N ASN A 173 -0.24 24.87 1.74
CA ASN A 173 -1.50 25.25 2.39
C ASN A 173 -2.73 24.57 1.77
N GLU A 174 -2.55 23.73 0.74
CA GLU A 174 -3.65 23.13 -0.04
C GLU A 174 -3.80 21.62 0.19
N SER A 175 -2.76 20.96 0.68
CA SER A 175 -2.81 19.56 1.13
C SER A 175 -1.75 19.33 2.19
N SER A 176 -1.97 18.34 3.03
CA SER A 176 -1.00 17.94 4.05
C SER A 176 0.01 16.90 3.54
N ARG A 177 0.89 16.46 4.44
CA ARG A 177 1.98 15.54 4.13
C ARG A 177 1.49 14.12 3.87
N ASP A 178 2.12 13.47 2.91
CA ASP A 178 1.92 12.05 2.62
C ASP A 178 3.18 11.27 3.05
N PRO A 179 3.06 10.32 4.01
CA PRO A 179 4.21 9.59 4.55
C PRO A 179 4.69 8.46 3.64
N HIS A 180 3.93 8.06 2.62
CA HIS A 180 4.19 6.82 1.87
C HIS A 180 4.87 7.05 0.50
N PHE A 181 5.24 8.29 0.16
CA PHE A 181 5.66 8.63 -1.18
C PHE A 181 7.06 9.22 -1.23
N CYS A 182 7.78 8.81 -2.26
CA CYS A 182 9.05 9.42 -2.59
C CYS A 182 8.83 10.59 -3.53
N GLN A 183 9.67 11.62 -3.38
CA GLN A 183 9.74 12.68 -4.36
C GLN A 183 10.10 12.08 -5.73
N PRO A 184 9.62 12.69 -6.83
CA PRO A 184 10.06 12.29 -8.15
C PRO A 184 11.57 12.48 -8.27
N TYR A 185 12.26 11.46 -8.76
CA TYR A 185 13.65 11.55 -9.20
C TYR A 185 13.73 11.53 -10.72
N ARG A 186 14.75 12.20 -11.26
CA ARG A 186 15.13 12.02 -12.65
C ARG A 186 15.93 10.71 -12.77
N PRO A 187 15.83 9.97 -13.89
CA PRO A 187 16.63 8.75 -14.08
C PRO A 187 18.15 8.97 -13.96
N ILE A 188 18.61 10.21 -14.20
CA ILE A 188 20.02 10.61 -14.09
C ILE A 188 20.47 10.93 -12.66
N ASP A 189 19.55 11.07 -11.70
CA ASP A 189 19.88 11.46 -10.35
C ASP A 189 20.59 10.30 -9.62
N ALA A 190 21.65 10.59 -8.87
CA ALA A 190 22.40 9.56 -8.12
C ALA A 190 21.51 8.76 -7.14
N ASN A 191 20.45 9.39 -6.62
CA ASN A 191 19.49 8.76 -5.71
C ASN A 191 18.45 7.89 -6.42
N TRP A 192 18.32 7.93 -7.75
CA TRP A 192 17.37 7.10 -8.50
C TRP A 192 17.56 5.59 -8.23
N GLN A 193 18.82 5.15 -8.19
CA GLN A 193 19.20 3.76 -7.93
C GLN A 193 19.21 3.41 -6.43
N LEU A 194 19.30 4.41 -5.56
CA LEU A 194 19.44 4.24 -4.11
C LEU A 194 18.12 4.42 -3.35
N ALA A 195 17.09 4.97 -3.98
CA ALA A 195 15.80 5.25 -3.35
C ALA A 195 15.08 3.95 -2.96
N ASP A 196 14.78 3.73 -1.68
CA ASP A 196 13.88 2.65 -1.25
C ASP A 196 12.67 3.21 -0.49
N ALA A 197 11.56 2.46 -0.41
CA ALA A 197 10.30 2.91 0.21
C ALA A 197 10.50 3.57 1.58
N MET A 198 11.47 3.07 2.34
CA MET A 198 11.69 3.40 3.74
C MET A 198 12.62 4.60 3.88
N THR A 199 13.63 4.74 3.02
CA THR A 199 14.59 5.84 3.05
C THR A 199 14.18 7.04 2.20
N CYS A 200 13.36 6.82 1.16
CA CYS A 200 12.89 7.87 0.27
C CYS A 200 11.50 8.41 0.60
N ALA A 201 10.85 7.95 1.68
CA ALA A 201 9.59 8.51 2.22
C ALA A 201 9.76 10.00 2.56
N THR A 202 9.72 10.84 1.52
CA THR A 202 9.76 12.28 1.66
C THR A 202 8.44 12.72 2.24
N THR A 203 8.48 13.63 3.21
CA THR A 203 7.27 14.34 3.63
C THR A 203 6.87 15.35 2.56
N ALA A 204 6.44 14.85 1.42
CA ALA A 204 5.93 15.66 0.31
C ALA A 204 4.51 16.12 0.66
N PHE A 205 4.21 17.38 0.36
CA PHE A 205 2.85 17.89 0.38
C PHE A 205 2.19 17.48 -0.93
N THR A 206 1.67 16.25 -0.97
CA THR A 206 0.91 15.75 -2.12
C THR A 206 -0.57 15.87 -1.84
N ASP A 207 -1.33 16.29 -2.83
CA ASP A 207 -2.79 16.37 -2.76
C ASP A 207 -3.39 14.98 -2.53
N LYS A 208 -4.14 14.80 -1.43
CA LYS A 208 -4.85 13.55 -1.11
C LYS A 208 -6.08 13.31 -1.98
N GLY A 209 -6.49 14.34 -2.70
CA GLY A 209 -7.62 14.41 -3.59
C GLY A 209 -8.94 14.70 -2.88
N LYS A 210 -9.95 15.02 -3.69
CA LYS A 210 -11.36 14.99 -3.34
C LYS A 210 -12.09 14.03 -4.27
N PHE A 211 -13.29 13.62 -3.89
CA PHE A 211 -14.17 12.92 -4.83
C PHE A 211 -14.70 13.87 -5.89
N SER A 212 -14.66 13.44 -7.15
CA SER A 212 -15.38 14.09 -8.24
C SER A 212 -16.87 13.76 -8.19
N SER A 213 -17.67 14.72 -8.63
CA SER A 213 -19.12 14.60 -8.80
C SER A 213 -19.52 13.96 -10.14
N THR A 214 -18.64 13.94 -11.14
CA THR A 214 -18.95 13.44 -12.50
C THR A 214 -18.02 12.34 -12.99
N PHE A 215 -16.83 12.20 -12.40
CA PHE A 215 -15.86 11.18 -12.75
C PHE A 215 -15.94 10.00 -11.76
N THR A 216 -16.01 8.79 -12.30
CA THR A 216 -15.98 7.53 -11.53
C THR A 216 -14.73 6.73 -11.89
N SER A 217 -14.31 5.87 -10.97
CA SER A 217 -13.17 4.97 -11.16
C SER A 217 -13.57 3.53 -10.89
N LEU A 218 -13.01 2.61 -11.65
CA LEU A 218 -13.15 1.17 -11.37
C LEU A 218 -12.24 0.71 -10.24
N TYR A 219 -11.29 1.53 -9.81
CA TYR A 219 -10.35 1.20 -8.75
C TYR A 219 -10.73 1.89 -7.43
N PRO A 220 -10.45 1.25 -6.28
CA PRO A 220 -10.81 1.82 -5.00
C PRO A 220 -9.91 3.02 -4.63
N PRO A 221 -10.40 3.97 -3.82
CA PRO A 221 -9.56 5.03 -3.24
C PRO A 221 -8.59 4.47 -2.20
N ARG A 222 -7.55 5.25 -1.87
CA ARG A 222 -6.48 4.84 -0.94
C ARG A 222 -6.96 4.82 0.53
N THR A 223 -6.62 3.81 1.32
CA THR A 223 -7.13 3.66 2.70
C THR A 223 -6.15 4.11 3.80
N ASP A 224 -4.91 4.39 3.45
CA ASP A 224 -3.82 4.73 4.38
C ASP A 224 -3.79 6.22 4.79
N LEU A 225 -4.73 7.02 4.29
CA LEU A 225 -4.74 8.46 4.49
C LEU A 225 -5.48 8.85 5.77
N THR A 226 -4.88 9.76 6.53
CA THR A 226 -5.54 10.43 7.67
C THR A 226 -5.80 11.89 7.29
N ARG A 227 -7.03 12.38 7.43
CA ARG A 227 -7.37 13.77 7.11
C ARG A 227 -6.79 14.75 8.13
N THR A 228 -6.33 15.90 7.65
CA THR A 228 -5.91 17.05 8.46
C THR A 228 -6.54 18.36 7.93
N GLY A 229 -6.29 19.49 8.59
CA GLY A 229 -6.94 20.79 8.32
C GLY A 229 -7.10 21.19 6.83
N PRO A 230 -6.06 21.16 5.99
CA PRO A 230 -6.16 21.58 4.59
C PRO A 230 -6.76 20.50 3.66
N ASP A 231 -6.99 19.28 4.14
CA ASP A 231 -7.45 18.17 3.31
C ASP A 231 -8.99 18.11 3.22
N SER A 232 -9.47 17.66 2.07
CA SER A 232 -10.87 17.47 1.71
C SER A 232 -11.56 16.47 2.64
N PRO A 233 -12.80 16.75 3.09
CA PRO A 233 -13.61 15.80 3.84
C PRO A 233 -13.80 14.44 3.15
N SER A 234 -13.62 14.34 1.82
CA SER A 234 -13.67 13.06 1.09
C SER A 234 -12.70 12.02 1.65
N VAL A 235 -11.54 12.45 2.18
CA VAL A 235 -10.51 11.56 2.74
C VAL A 235 -11.06 10.69 3.87
N ASP A 236 -11.99 11.23 4.67
CA ASP A 236 -12.61 10.49 5.78
C ASP A 236 -13.42 9.28 5.31
N MET A 237 -13.83 9.25 4.03
CA MET A 237 -14.64 8.18 3.43
C MET A 237 -13.82 7.12 2.68
N TYR A 238 -12.54 7.38 2.35
CA TYR A 238 -11.81 6.52 1.43
C TYR A 238 -11.68 5.08 1.93
N LYS A 239 -11.31 4.93 3.21
CA LYS A 239 -11.19 3.61 3.84
C LYS A 239 -12.52 2.85 3.84
N ALA A 240 -13.61 3.51 4.22
CA ALA A 240 -14.94 2.90 4.29
C ALA A 240 -15.47 2.45 2.92
N MET A 241 -15.00 3.08 1.84
CA MET A 241 -15.43 2.75 0.48
C MET A 241 -14.61 1.64 -0.18
N ASN A 242 -13.48 1.21 0.39
CA ASN A 242 -12.58 0.25 -0.24
C ASN A 242 -12.77 -1.17 0.33
N PRO A 243 -13.50 -2.07 -0.36
CA PRO A 243 -13.70 -3.44 0.12
C PRO A 243 -12.46 -4.33 -0.06
N PHE A 244 -11.44 -3.87 -0.78
CA PHE A 244 -10.27 -4.66 -1.15
C PHE A 244 -9.11 -4.50 -0.19
N ASP A 245 -9.20 -3.60 0.79
CA ASP A 245 -8.14 -3.36 1.77
C ASP A 245 -7.83 -4.63 2.59
N ALA A 246 -8.86 -5.42 2.94
CA ALA A 246 -8.71 -6.65 3.71
C ALA A 246 -7.87 -7.73 2.98
N VAL A 247 -7.98 -7.79 1.65
CA VAL A 247 -7.25 -8.75 0.81
C VAL A 247 -6.03 -8.11 0.12
N SER A 248 -5.65 -6.90 0.56
CA SER A 248 -4.49 -6.17 0.06
C SER A 248 -3.22 -6.55 0.83
N ALA A 249 -2.24 -7.10 0.13
CA ALA A 249 -0.98 -7.54 0.72
C ALA A 249 0.22 -7.09 -0.12
N ALA A 250 1.42 -7.11 0.47
CA ALA A 250 2.64 -6.77 -0.24
C ALA A 250 2.80 -7.65 -1.50
N THR A 251 3.32 -7.07 -2.59
CA THR A 251 3.69 -7.89 -3.76
C THR A 251 4.71 -8.94 -3.31
N PRO A 252 4.50 -10.23 -3.64
CA PRO A 252 5.48 -11.25 -3.30
C PRO A 252 6.83 -10.95 -3.95
N ALA A 253 7.91 -11.22 -3.20
CA ALA A 253 9.25 -10.93 -3.67
C ALA A 253 9.56 -11.65 -5.00
N PRO A 254 10.10 -10.96 -6.02
CA PRO A 254 10.50 -11.61 -7.26
C PRO A 254 11.48 -12.76 -6.99
N GLY A 255 11.23 -13.93 -7.57
CA GLY A 255 12.02 -15.14 -7.33
C GLY A 255 11.49 -16.05 -6.22
N SER A 256 10.66 -15.55 -5.32
CA SER A 256 10.15 -16.32 -4.18
C SER A 256 8.76 -16.89 -4.47
N PRO A 257 8.52 -18.17 -4.21
CA PRO A 257 7.17 -18.74 -4.28
C PRO A 257 6.22 -18.00 -3.33
N ALA A 258 5.04 -17.67 -3.85
CA ALA A 258 3.94 -17.11 -3.09
C ALA A 258 2.82 -18.15 -3.04
N GLU A 259 2.23 -18.33 -1.88
CA GLU A 259 1.05 -19.16 -1.66
C GLU A 259 0.04 -18.32 -0.88
N ILE A 260 -1.14 -18.12 -1.47
CA ILE A 260 -2.22 -17.34 -0.89
C ILE A 260 -3.31 -18.31 -0.46
N HIS A 261 -3.66 -18.27 0.81
CA HIS A 261 -4.72 -19.07 1.40
C HIS A 261 -6.00 -18.26 1.42
N TRP A 262 -7.02 -18.71 0.69
CA TRP A 262 -8.33 -18.07 0.67
C TRP A 262 -9.39 -18.99 1.28
N PRO A 263 -9.83 -18.69 2.51
CA PRO A 263 -10.99 -19.36 3.06
C PRO A 263 -12.23 -18.94 2.28
N ILE A 264 -12.92 -19.93 1.77
CA ILE A 264 -14.11 -19.76 0.94
C ILE A 264 -15.24 -19.21 1.83
N PRO A 265 -15.96 -18.18 1.38
CA PRO A 265 -17.16 -17.71 2.05
C PRO A 265 -18.16 -18.86 2.29
N GLN A 266 -18.76 -18.94 3.48
CA GLN A 266 -19.68 -20.03 3.83
C GLN A 266 -20.92 -20.12 2.93
N ASP A 267 -21.26 -19.03 2.23
CA ASP A 267 -22.36 -18.96 1.27
C ASP A 267 -21.97 -19.37 -0.16
N LEU A 268 -20.70 -19.67 -0.42
CA LEU A 268 -20.24 -20.16 -1.71
C LEU A 268 -20.49 -21.69 -1.80
N PRO A 269 -21.40 -22.16 -2.66
CA PRO A 269 -21.75 -23.58 -2.72
C PRO A 269 -20.61 -24.42 -3.33
N GLU A 270 -20.59 -25.71 -3.01
CA GLU A 270 -19.78 -26.68 -3.75
C GLU A 270 -20.09 -26.62 -5.26
N GLY A 271 -19.07 -26.81 -6.10
CA GLY A 271 -19.22 -26.74 -7.54
C GLY A 271 -17.95 -26.36 -8.28
N ASP A 272 -18.11 -26.11 -9.59
CA ASP A 272 -17.00 -25.72 -10.47
C ASP A 272 -16.86 -24.20 -10.53
N TYR A 273 -15.61 -23.76 -10.41
CA TYR A 273 -15.22 -22.36 -10.39
C TYR A 273 -13.99 -22.12 -11.26
N VAL A 274 -13.67 -20.85 -11.45
CA VAL A 274 -12.49 -20.41 -12.17
C VAL A 274 -11.71 -19.43 -11.29
N MET A 275 -10.46 -19.77 -11.03
CA MET A 275 -9.48 -18.83 -10.49
C MET A 275 -8.86 -18.05 -11.64
N TRP A 276 -8.90 -16.74 -11.53
CA TRP A 276 -8.25 -15.83 -12.45
C TRP A 276 -7.11 -15.13 -11.72
N VAL A 277 -5.97 -14.97 -12.39
CA VAL A 277 -4.83 -14.20 -11.89
C VAL A 277 -4.40 -13.22 -12.96
N GLU A 278 -4.48 -11.92 -12.70
CA GLU A 278 -4.05 -10.87 -13.61
C GLU A 278 -2.78 -10.19 -13.08
N VAL A 279 -1.76 -10.10 -13.94
CA VAL A 279 -0.43 -9.63 -13.59
C VAL A 279 -0.01 -8.49 -14.51
N SER A 280 0.27 -7.32 -13.93
CA SER A 280 0.77 -6.14 -14.62
C SER A 280 2.17 -5.79 -14.17
N GLN A 281 2.99 -5.35 -15.11
CA GLN A 281 4.39 -4.99 -14.89
C GLN A 281 4.66 -3.67 -15.61
N ALA A 282 4.99 -2.63 -14.85
CA ALA A 282 5.46 -1.38 -15.43
C ALA A 282 6.82 -1.58 -16.12
N PHE A 283 7.09 -0.79 -17.16
CA PHE A 283 8.32 -0.82 -17.96
C PHE A 283 8.60 -2.13 -18.69
N ASP A 284 7.62 -3.03 -18.81
CA ASP A 284 7.75 -4.30 -19.54
C ASP A 284 7.70 -4.09 -21.05
N HIS A 285 8.72 -3.44 -21.60
CA HIS A 285 8.76 -3.05 -23.00
C HIS A 285 9.13 -4.21 -23.94
N ASN A 286 8.61 -4.16 -25.16
CA ASN A 286 9.03 -5.00 -26.28
C ASN A 286 8.90 -4.24 -27.61
N ALA A 287 9.00 -4.94 -28.74
CA ALA A 287 8.92 -4.32 -30.07
C ALA A 287 7.57 -3.64 -30.36
N THR A 288 6.46 -4.13 -29.78
CA THR A 288 5.12 -3.56 -29.97
C THR A 288 4.81 -2.50 -28.91
N TYR A 289 5.04 -2.84 -27.64
CA TYR A 289 4.79 -1.98 -26.49
C TYR A 289 6.09 -1.33 -26.05
N SER A 290 6.43 -0.20 -26.68
CA SER A 290 7.67 0.53 -26.44
C SER A 290 7.39 1.99 -26.10
N THR A 291 8.41 2.69 -25.61
CA THR A 291 8.36 4.15 -25.40
C THR A 291 8.17 4.95 -26.69
N THR A 292 8.34 4.33 -27.86
CA THR A 292 8.05 4.95 -29.16
C THR A 292 6.56 4.83 -29.50
N THR A 293 5.96 3.66 -29.25
CA THR A 293 4.53 3.41 -29.51
C THR A 293 3.65 4.07 -28.45
N TYR A 294 4.09 4.04 -27.19
CA TYR A 294 3.39 4.57 -26.02
C TYR A 294 4.26 5.59 -25.28
N PRO A 295 4.56 6.75 -25.89
CA PRO A 295 5.46 7.74 -25.31
C PRO A 295 4.86 8.41 -24.08
N ALA A 296 5.71 8.90 -23.19
CA ALA A 296 5.26 9.76 -22.12
C ALA A 296 4.85 11.16 -22.62
N PRO A 297 4.05 11.92 -21.85
CA PRO A 297 3.76 13.31 -22.14
C PRO A 297 5.05 14.16 -22.16
N SER A 298 5.21 15.00 -23.18
CA SER A 298 6.35 15.92 -23.31
C SER A 298 6.26 17.13 -22.38
N GLY A 299 7.35 17.90 -22.26
CA GLY A 299 7.32 19.21 -21.57
C GLY A 299 6.70 20.34 -22.38
N THR A 300 6.31 20.05 -23.63
CA THR A 300 5.77 21.02 -24.59
C THR A 300 4.55 20.45 -25.31
N GLY A 301 3.72 21.31 -25.88
CA GLY A 301 2.54 20.92 -26.66
C GLY A 301 1.24 20.76 -25.84
N PRO A 302 0.15 20.30 -26.48
CA PRO A 302 -1.19 20.19 -25.89
C PRO A 302 -1.28 19.37 -24.60
N LYS A 303 -0.44 18.33 -24.49
CA LYS A 303 -0.41 17.41 -23.34
C LYS A 303 0.76 17.68 -22.39
N ALA A 304 1.34 18.90 -22.45
CA ALA A 304 2.58 19.21 -21.74
C ALA A 304 2.47 19.01 -20.22
N ILE A 305 3.52 18.45 -19.62
CA ILE A 305 3.66 18.35 -18.17
C ILE A 305 4.95 19.04 -17.72
N SER A 306 4.87 19.84 -16.65
CA SER A 306 6.00 20.65 -16.14
C SER A 306 7.17 19.81 -15.61
N TRP A 307 6.95 18.52 -15.40
CA TRP A 307 7.88 17.59 -14.75
C TRP A 307 8.20 16.39 -15.66
N SER A 308 8.14 16.57 -16.97
CA SER A 308 8.36 15.51 -17.98
C SER A 308 9.74 14.85 -17.91
N ASP A 309 10.75 15.53 -17.35
CA ASP A 309 12.10 15.01 -17.14
C ASP A 309 12.21 14.04 -15.94
N TYR A 310 11.14 13.89 -15.14
CA TYR A 310 11.12 13.02 -13.97
C TYR A 310 10.43 11.69 -14.27
N GLY A 311 10.91 10.61 -13.64
CA GLY A 311 10.45 9.26 -13.93
C GLY A 311 10.79 8.80 -15.35
N MET A 312 10.12 7.76 -15.80
CA MET A 312 10.21 7.16 -17.12
C MET A 312 8.82 6.79 -17.64
N PRO A 313 8.64 6.65 -18.97
CA PRO A 313 7.40 6.12 -19.52
C PRO A 313 7.15 4.71 -18.95
N TYR A 314 6.03 4.52 -18.25
CA TYR A 314 5.76 3.27 -17.54
C TYR A 314 5.05 2.21 -18.38
N ARG A 315 4.50 2.63 -19.53
CA ARG A 315 3.61 1.82 -20.36
C ARG A 315 4.41 0.73 -21.08
N GLY A 316 4.33 -0.47 -20.55
CA GLY A 316 4.84 -1.70 -21.16
C GLY A 316 3.72 -2.54 -21.80
N GLN A 317 4.04 -3.81 -22.02
CA GLN A 317 3.06 -4.83 -22.39
C GLN A 317 1.86 -4.81 -21.44
N PRO A 318 0.64 -5.08 -21.93
CA PRO A 318 -0.59 -5.06 -21.13
C PRO A 318 -0.55 -6.09 -20.00
N SER A 319 -1.53 -6.04 -19.09
CA SER A 319 -1.70 -7.06 -18.05
C SER A 319 -1.90 -8.45 -18.68
N ILE A 320 -1.31 -9.48 -18.06
CA ILE A 320 -1.41 -10.88 -18.49
C ILE A 320 -2.37 -11.60 -17.56
N VAL A 321 -3.32 -12.35 -18.12
CA VAL A 321 -4.36 -13.04 -17.37
C VAL A 321 -4.19 -14.56 -17.48
N TYR A 322 -4.03 -15.22 -16.34
CA TYR A 322 -4.04 -16.67 -16.19
C TYR A 322 -5.43 -17.14 -15.76
N LYS A 323 -5.79 -18.35 -16.16
CA LYS A 323 -7.09 -18.96 -15.87
C LYS A 323 -6.88 -20.41 -15.41
N VAL A 324 -7.37 -20.75 -14.23
CA VAL A 324 -7.30 -22.11 -13.68
C VAL A 324 -8.70 -22.54 -13.25
N PRO A 325 -9.37 -23.43 -14.01
CA PRO A 325 -10.60 -24.07 -13.56
C PRO A 325 -10.32 -24.99 -12.37
N PHE A 326 -11.15 -24.95 -11.33
CA PHE A 326 -11.03 -25.80 -10.15
C PHE A 326 -12.42 -26.17 -9.60
N THR A 327 -12.49 -27.19 -8.76
CA THR A 327 -13.74 -27.68 -8.17
C THR A 327 -13.66 -27.62 -6.65
N ILE A 328 -14.65 -26.98 -6.03
CA ILE A 328 -14.88 -27.00 -4.59
C ILE A 328 -15.77 -28.21 -4.28
N GLY A 329 -15.31 -29.08 -3.39
CA GLY A 329 -16.11 -30.21 -2.90
C GLY A 329 -15.42 -30.93 -1.75
N MET A 330 -16.01 -32.04 -1.31
CA MET A 330 -15.59 -32.81 -0.13
C MET A 330 -14.19 -33.46 -0.19
N THR A 331 -13.49 -33.38 -1.32
CA THR A 331 -12.14 -33.93 -1.48
C THR A 331 -11.20 -32.87 -2.02
N SER A 332 -9.95 -32.88 -1.58
CA SER A 332 -8.96 -31.96 -2.13
C SER A 332 -8.74 -32.19 -3.63
N THR A 333 -8.71 -31.10 -4.40
CA THR A 333 -8.42 -31.09 -5.83
C THR A 333 -7.30 -30.10 -6.12
N THR A 334 -6.51 -30.40 -7.14
CA THR A 334 -5.44 -29.50 -7.62
C THR A 334 -5.56 -29.32 -9.12
N ALA A 335 -5.45 -28.09 -9.58
CA ALA A 335 -5.46 -27.70 -10.98
C ALA A 335 -4.36 -26.67 -11.25
N SER A 336 -3.84 -26.60 -12.46
CA SER A 336 -2.81 -25.64 -12.83
C SER A 336 -2.94 -25.14 -14.26
N THR A 337 -2.25 -24.04 -14.55
CA THR A 337 -1.96 -23.62 -15.92
C THR A 337 -0.50 -23.24 -16.08
N VAL A 338 0.06 -23.51 -17.25
CA VAL A 338 1.38 -23.03 -17.70
C VAL A 338 1.27 -21.87 -18.70
N ASP A 339 0.08 -21.67 -19.26
CA ASP A 339 -0.23 -20.67 -20.26
C ASP A 339 -1.15 -19.59 -19.71
N TYR A 340 -1.15 -18.44 -20.37
CA TYR A 340 -2.06 -17.34 -20.13
C TYR A 340 -3.31 -17.49 -21.00
N ALA A 341 -4.46 -17.12 -20.45
CA ALA A 341 -5.73 -17.12 -21.16
C ALA A 341 -5.87 -15.94 -22.13
N GLY A 342 -5.12 -14.87 -21.89
CA GLY A 342 -5.16 -13.66 -22.70
C GLY A 342 -4.58 -12.46 -21.96
N TYR A 343 -4.77 -11.28 -22.52
CA TYR A 343 -4.25 -10.03 -21.97
C TYR A 343 -5.32 -8.92 -21.95
N GLY A 344 -5.15 -7.95 -21.05
CA GLY A 344 -6.06 -6.83 -20.87
C GLY A 344 -5.90 -5.71 -21.91
N ASP A 345 -6.75 -4.69 -21.86
CA ASP A 345 -6.58 -3.52 -22.72
C ASP A 345 -5.33 -2.71 -22.31
N PRO A 346 -4.39 -2.41 -23.23
CA PRO A 346 -3.17 -1.66 -22.90
C PRO A 346 -3.45 -0.24 -22.37
N LEU A 347 -4.62 0.33 -22.67
CA LEU A 347 -5.05 1.65 -22.21
C LEU A 347 -6.04 1.57 -21.04
N GLY A 348 -6.40 0.37 -20.59
CA GLY A 348 -7.42 0.13 -19.57
C GLY A 348 -8.79 0.75 -19.85
N ILE A 349 -9.20 0.81 -21.12
CA ILE A 349 -10.51 1.36 -21.55
C ILE A 349 -11.64 0.35 -21.35
N ASP A 350 -11.34 -0.93 -21.58
CA ASP A 350 -12.31 -2.02 -21.49
C ASP A 350 -11.77 -3.21 -20.70
N GLY A 351 -12.70 -4.08 -20.28
CA GLY A 351 -12.40 -5.34 -19.60
C GLY A 351 -12.39 -6.57 -20.51
N ASN A 352 -12.29 -6.39 -21.82
CA ASN A 352 -12.30 -7.52 -22.75
C ASN A 352 -10.98 -8.29 -22.66
N LEU A 353 -11.10 -9.61 -22.51
CA LEU A 353 -9.94 -10.49 -22.55
C LEU A 353 -9.53 -10.71 -24.02
N ARG A 354 -8.38 -10.17 -24.42
CA ARG A 354 -7.83 -10.35 -25.76
C ARG A 354 -7.09 -11.69 -25.83
N ALA A 355 -7.29 -12.42 -26.92
CA ALA A 355 -6.65 -13.72 -27.10
C ALA A 355 -5.12 -13.58 -27.21
N PRO A 356 -4.35 -14.59 -26.76
CA PRO A 356 -2.90 -14.65 -26.98
C PRO A 356 -2.51 -14.36 -28.43
N ASP A 357 -1.54 -13.46 -28.63
CA ASP A 357 -1.02 -13.11 -29.95
C ASP A 357 0.48 -12.79 -29.90
N ALA A 358 1.06 -12.48 -31.07
CA ALA A 358 2.49 -12.22 -31.24
C ALA A 358 2.96 -10.87 -30.68
N THR A 359 2.06 -10.03 -30.15
CA THR A 359 2.44 -8.75 -29.53
C THR A 359 2.96 -8.94 -28.10
N ILE A 360 2.66 -10.10 -27.48
CA ILE A 360 3.09 -10.45 -26.13
C ILE A 360 4.34 -11.32 -26.17
N THR A 361 5.33 -10.94 -25.38
CA THR A 361 6.56 -11.70 -25.17
C THR A 361 6.26 -12.99 -24.42
N THR A 362 6.70 -14.14 -24.94
CA THR A 362 6.43 -15.47 -24.34
C THR A 362 7.67 -16.26 -23.95
N ASP A 363 8.84 -15.83 -24.38
CA ASP A 363 10.10 -16.57 -24.31
C ASP A 363 11.15 -15.91 -23.38
N THR A 364 10.80 -14.79 -22.73
CA THR A 364 11.69 -14.04 -21.86
C THR A 364 11.17 -14.06 -20.42
N PRO A 365 11.92 -14.62 -19.46
CA PRO A 365 11.55 -14.56 -18.04
C PRO A 365 11.31 -13.13 -17.57
N GLY A 366 10.30 -12.89 -16.71
CA GLY A 366 10.00 -11.55 -16.21
C GLY A 366 9.28 -10.61 -17.19
N SER A 367 9.02 -11.04 -18.43
CA SER A 367 8.35 -10.23 -19.47
C SER A 367 7.16 -10.98 -20.07
N GLY A 368 6.05 -10.27 -20.32
CA GLY A 368 4.82 -10.87 -20.86
C GLY A 368 4.37 -12.12 -20.09
N LEU A 369 4.22 -13.26 -20.78
CA LEU A 369 3.89 -14.55 -20.14
C LEU A 369 4.91 -14.97 -19.07
N GLY A 370 6.16 -14.52 -19.21
CA GLY A 370 7.24 -14.82 -18.26
C GLY A 370 7.14 -14.08 -16.93
N ARG A 371 6.16 -13.18 -16.72
CA ARG A 371 5.98 -12.44 -15.45
C ARG A 371 5.73 -13.36 -14.25
N LEU A 372 5.14 -14.52 -14.47
CA LEU A 372 5.14 -15.62 -13.49
C LEU A 372 6.09 -16.71 -13.99
N GLN A 373 6.92 -17.26 -13.11
CA GLN A 373 7.89 -18.30 -13.46
C GLN A 373 7.21 -19.62 -13.78
N LEU A 374 7.85 -20.44 -14.62
CA LEU A 374 7.41 -21.81 -14.87
C LEU A 374 8.05 -22.69 -13.80
N VAL A 375 7.24 -23.21 -12.90
CA VAL A 375 7.68 -24.03 -11.78
C VAL A 375 7.37 -25.49 -12.07
N SER A 376 8.30 -26.37 -11.73
CA SER A 376 8.11 -27.82 -11.71
C SER A 376 8.21 -28.29 -10.27
N GLU A 377 7.10 -28.75 -9.70
CA GLU A 377 7.01 -29.24 -8.32
C GLU A 377 6.27 -30.58 -8.29
N GLY A 378 6.99 -31.66 -7.95
CA GLY A 378 6.43 -33.01 -8.01
C GLY A 378 5.96 -33.36 -9.42
N ALA A 379 4.67 -33.69 -9.56
CA ALA A 379 4.02 -33.98 -10.84
C ALA A 379 3.45 -32.72 -11.53
N ASN A 380 3.46 -31.57 -10.86
CA ASN A 380 2.85 -30.34 -11.35
C ASN A 380 3.88 -29.49 -12.10
N MET A 381 3.51 -29.03 -13.28
CA MET A 381 4.17 -27.95 -13.99
C MET A 381 3.19 -26.79 -14.07
N TYR A 382 3.58 -25.60 -13.59
CA TYR A 382 2.63 -24.50 -13.43
C TYR A 382 3.29 -23.12 -13.44
N ARG A 383 2.49 -22.12 -13.82
CA ARG A 383 2.69 -20.70 -13.49
C ARG A 383 1.73 -20.25 -12.41
N VAL A 384 0.52 -20.79 -12.45
CA VAL A 384 -0.48 -20.71 -11.39
C VAL A 384 -0.96 -22.12 -11.09
N LEU A 385 -0.89 -22.49 -9.81
CA LEU A 385 -1.43 -23.73 -9.26
C LEU A 385 -2.53 -23.35 -8.27
N VAL A 386 -3.66 -24.04 -8.34
CA VAL A 386 -4.79 -23.86 -7.45
C VAL A 386 -5.09 -25.19 -6.78
N THR A 387 -5.10 -25.19 -5.45
CA THR A 387 -5.53 -26.34 -4.66
C THR A 387 -6.80 -25.95 -3.92
N SER A 388 -7.87 -26.70 -4.09
CA SER A 388 -9.05 -26.59 -3.22
C SER A 388 -9.03 -27.74 -2.24
N ARG A 389 -9.26 -27.47 -0.96
CA ARG A 389 -9.32 -28.50 0.08
C ARG A 389 -10.40 -28.20 1.12
N PRO A 390 -11.15 -29.21 1.61
CA PRO A 390 -11.87 -29.07 2.86
C PRO A 390 -10.85 -28.99 4.01
N GLU A 391 -11.10 -28.11 4.96
CA GLU A 391 -10.31 -27.98 6.18
C GLU A 391 -11.26 -28.15 7.38
N PHE A 392 -10.87 -28.98 8.35
CA PHE A 392 -11.66 -29.18 9.56
C PHE A 392 -11.10 -28.28 10.65
N ASP A 393 -11.87 -27.28 11.05
CA ASP A 393 -11.57 -26.39 12.17
C ASP A 393 -12.28 -26.92 13.42
N TYR A 394 -11.49 -27.34 14.39
CA TYR A 394 -11.96 -27.90 15.65
C TYR A 394 -11.94 -26.85 16.78
N ALA A 395 -11.12 -25.82 16.65
CA ALA A 395 -10.97 -24.73 17.60
C ALA A 395 -10.36 -23.48 16.95
N LEU A 396 -10.79 -22.30 17.43
CA LEU A 396 -10.17 -21.03 17.07
C LEU A 396 -8.66 -21.01 17.37
N PRO A 397 -7.86 -20.26 16.58
CA PRO A 397 -6.44 -20.12 16.80
C PRO A 397 -6.13 -19.55 18.18
N GLY A 398 -5.09 -20.08 18.80
CA GLY A 398 -4.62 -19.60 20.10
C GLY A 398 -4.17 -18.14 20.04
N THR A 399 -4.24 -17.44 21.17
CA THR A 399 -3.73 -16.08 21.30
C THR A 399 -2.20 -16.10 21.39
N PRO A 400 -1.46 -15.22 20.67
CA PRO A 400 -0.03 -15.09 20.87
C PRO A 400 0.34 -14.81 22.33
N GLU A 401 1.13 -15.69 22.94
CA GLU A 401 1.43 -15.63 24.38
C GLU A 401 2.71 -14.82 24.66
N SER A 402 2.77 -14.22 25.85
CA SER A 402 3.96 -13.50 26.34
C SER A 402 4.50 -12.45 25.36
N ALA A 403 3.61 -11.75 24.64
CA ALA A 403 4.00 -10.73 23.68
C ALA A 403 4.64 -9.52 24.37
N GLU A 404 5.87 -9.20 23.97
CA GLU A 404 6.67 -8.12 24.55
C GLU A 404 7.61 -7.48 23.52
N PRO A 405 8.00 -6.20 23.71
CA PRO A 405 9.04 -5.59 22.90
C PRO A 405 10.42 -6.05 23.40
N VAL A 406 11.29 -6.50 22.50
CA VAL A 406 12.66 -6.97 22.84
C VAL A 406 13.75 -6.03 22.39
N SER A 407 13.46 -5.16 21.42
CA SER A 407 14.32 -4.04 21.01
C SER A 407 13.44 -2.87 20.67
N ILE A 408 13.79 -1.68 21.18
CA ILE A 408 13.07 -0.45 20.89
C ILE A 408 14.10 0.59 20.49
N GLY A 409 14.15 0.90 19.20
CA GLY A 409 14.95 1.97 18.63
C GLY A 409 14.13 3.27 18.46
N PRO A 410 14.75 4.32 17.91
CA PRO A 410 14.07 5.58 17.62
C PRO A 410 13.08 5.46 16.45
N THR A 411 13.31 4.54 15.50
CA THR A 411 12.47 4.41 14.28
C THR A 411 12.01 2.98 14.00
N ALA A 412 12.28 2.04 14.89
CA ALA A 412 11.86 0.66 14.76
C ALA A 412 11.73 0.01 16.14
N ALA A 413 10.90 -1.02 16.23
CA ALA A 413 10.81 -1.89 17.39
C ALA A 413 10.69 -3.35 16.95
N THR A 414 11.36 -4.23 17.67
CA THR A 414 11.25 -5.69 17.49
C THR A 414 10.35 -6.23 18.58
N LEU A 415 9.26 -6.87 18.17
CA LEU A 415 8.31 -7.55 19.05
C LEU A 415 8.59 -9.05 19.04
N ARG A 416 8.32 -9.69 20.18
CA ARG A 416 8.50 -11.13 20.36
C ARG A 416 7.33 -11.72 21.12
N PHE A 417 6.92 -12.92 20.75
CA PHE A 417 5.89 -13.69 21.43
C PHE A 417 6.07 -15.19 21.21
N ILE A 418 5.35 -16.01 21.95
CA ILE A 418 5.25 -17.45 21.72
C ILE A 418 4.15 -17.69 20.69
N ALA A 419 4.51 -18.33 19.57
CA ALA A 419 3.59 -18.63 18.48
C ALA A 419 2.46 -19.53 18.99
N PRO A 420 1.19 -19.16 18.78
CA PRO A 420 0.07 -20.02 19.07
C PRO A 420 -0.02 -21.16 18.05
N GLY A 421 -0.81 -22.18 18.37
CA GLY A 421 -1.27 -23.15 17.39
C GLY A 421 -2.62 -22.77 16.80
N ASP A 422 -2.92 -23.46 15.71
CA ASP A 422 -4.19 -23.39 15.00
C ASP A 422 -5.30 -24.00 15.87
N ASP A 423 -5.32 -25.33 16.00
CA ASP A 423 -6.20 -26.03 16.95
C ASP A 423 -5.51 -26.18 18.32
N GLY A 424 -5.31 -25.06 19.01
CA GLY A 424 -4.61 -25.01 20.29
C GLY A 424 -3.09 -25.10 20.15
N LEU A 425 -2.50 -26.31 20.20
CA LEU A 425 -1.06 -26.55 19.94
C LEU A 425 -0.82 -27.48 18.75
N VAL A 426 -1.89 -27.89 18.07
CA VAL A 426 -1.85 -28.74 16.88
C VAL A 426 -2.00 -27.84 15.66
N GLY A 427 -1.12 -27.98 14.67
CA GLY A 427 -1.09 -27.10 13.50
C GLY A 427 -0.49 -25.73 13.81
N SER A 428 0.13 -25.12 12.81
CA SER A 428 0.62 -23.75 12.90
C SER A 428 -0.46 -22.81 12.36
N VAL A 429 -0.60 -21.63 12.97
CA VAL A 429 -1.42 -20.56 12.40
C VAL A 429 -0.90 -20.15 11.03
N SER A 430 -1.80 -19.69 10.16
CA SER A 430 -1.49 -19.31 8.77
C SER A 430 -0.85 -17.92 8.68
N GLY A 431 -1.06 -17.08 9.69
CA GLY A 431 -0.40 -15.79 9.77
C GLY A 431 -0.76 -14.96 10.99
N TYR A 432 -0.29 -13.70 10.96
CA TYR A 432 -0.57 -12.69 11.96
C TYR A 432 -1.09 -11.41 11.32
N GLU A 433 -2.18 -10.87 11.85
CA GLU A 433 -2.61 -9.52 11.58
C GLU A 433 -2.02 -8.58 12.64
N VAL A 434 -1.20 -7.63 12.20
CA VAL A 434 -0.50 -6.70 13.09
C VAL A 434 -0.88 -5.27 12.76
N ARG A 435 -1.46 -4.55 13.72
CA ARG A 435 -1.92 -3.17 13.56
C ARG A 435 -1.38 -2.29 14.68
N TYR A 436 -1.32 -0.98 14.45
CA TYR A 436 -0.78 -0.06 15.45
C TYR A 436 -1.59 1.23 15.58
N VAL A 437 -1.45 1.87 16.74
CA VAL A 437 -1.97 3.21 16.99
C VAL A 437 -0.94 4.04 17.74
N VAL A 438 -1.08 5.36 17.61
CA VAL A 438 -0.18 6.35 18.21
C VAL A 438 -0.98 7.19 19.20
N ASN A 439 -0.44 7.41 20.41
CA ASN A 439 -1.06 8.26 21.44
C ASN A 439 -2.51 7.91 21.81
N ARG A 440 -2.95 6.67 21.60
CA ARG A 440 -4.29 6.18 21.98
C ARG A 440 -4.24 4.70 22.30
N SER A 441 -5.31 4.18 22.90
CA SER A 441 -5.41 2.75 23.20
C SER A 441 -6.02 1.93 22.08
N LEU A 442 -5.38 0.79 21.81
CA LEU A 442 -5.88 -0.21 20.87
C LEU A 442 -6.74 -1.21 21.63
N THR A 443 -7.92 -1.51 21.10
CA THR A 443 -8.88 -2.47 21.67
C THR A 443 -9.42 -3.37 20.58
N ALA A 444 -10.11 -4.45 20.95
CA ALA A 444 -10.69 -5.36 19.96
C ALA A 444 -11.71 -4.66 19.05
N GLU A 445 -12.42 -3.65 19.57
CA GLU A 445 -13.45 -2.89 18.86
C GLU A 445 -12.87 -1.93 17.82
N ASN A 446 -11.66 -1.41 18.04
CA ASN A 446 -11.05 -0.44 17.13
C ASN A 446 -9.87 -1.03 16.32
N PHE A 447 -9.61 -2.33 16.48
CA PHE A 447 -8.50 -3.01 15.81
C PHE A 447 -8.64 -2.96 14.29
N ASP A 448 -9.81 -3.33 13.76
CA ASP A 448 -10.05 -3.39 12.31
C ASP A 448 -10.01 -2.00 11.64
N ASP A 449 -10.18 -0.94 12.44
CA ASP A 449 -10.04 0.45 12.03
C ASP A 449 -8.60 0.98 12.12
N ALA A 450 -7.74 0.35 12.91
CA ALA A 450 -6.34 0.77 13.07
C ALA A 450 -5.51 0.48 11.79
N PRO A 451 -4.52 1.32 11.46
CA PRO A 451 -3.58 1.03 10.37
C PRO A 451 -2.77 -0.26 10.62
N LEU A 452 -2.48 -1.02 9.56
CA LEU A 452 -1.53 -2.13 9.62
C LEU A 452 -0.13 -1.63 9.97
N ALA A 453 0.57 -2.40 10.79
CA ALA A 453 1.94 -2.13 11.13
C ALA A 453 2.85 -2.33 9.89
N PRO A 454 3.81 -1.44 9.66
CA PRO A 454 4.80 -1.57 8.58
C PRO A 454 5.81 -2.68 8.94
N ILE A 455 5.42 -3.92 8.66
CA ILE A 455 6.21 -5.12 8.89
C ILE A 455 6.53 -5.81 7.56
N ALA A 456 7.64 -6.54 7.52
CA ALA A 456 7.87 -7.50 6.44
C ALA A 456 6.91 -8.69 6.57
N THR A 457 6.70 -9.44 5.48
CA THR A 457 5.94 -10.69 5.53
C THR A 457 6.56 -11.64 6.57
N VAL A 458 5.75 -12.09 7.52
CA VAL A 458 6.17 -12.99 8.59
C VAL A 458 5.76 -14.41 8.23
N THR A 459 6.72 -15.33 8.17
CA THR A 459 6.42 -16.77 8.10
C THR A 459 6.19 -17.29 9.52
N PRO A 460 5.01 -17.85 9.84
CA PRO A 460 4.72 -18.39 11.17
C PRO A 460 5.68 -19.53 11.53
N VAL A 461 6.23 -19.47 12.74
CA VAL A 461 6.96 -20.60 13.34
C VAL A 461 6.00 -21.61 13.97
N ALA A 462 6.50 -22.80 14.28
CA ALA A 462 5.70 -23.84 14.92
C ALA A 462 5.16 -23.40 16.31
N PRO A 463 4.01 -23.93 16.76
CA PRO A 463 3.43 -23.57 18.04
C PRO A 463 4.38 -23.78 19.21
N GLY A 464 4.35 -22.87 20.18
CA GLY A 464 5.26 -22.90 21.34
C GLY A 464 6.69 -22.42 21.04
N GLN A 465 7.03 -22.16 19.77
CA GLN A 465 8.31 -21.53 19.41
C GLN A 465 8.20 -20.00 19.51
N LEU A 466 9.37 -19.37 19.58
CA LEU A 466 9.50 -17.92 19.68
C LEU A 466 9.35 -17.29 18.29
N GLN A 467 8.32 -16.47 18.11
CA GLN A 467 8.11 -15.65 16.91
C GLN A 467 8.65 -14.24 17.15
N THR A 468 9.29 -13.67 16.13
CA THR A 468 9.76 -12.27 16.12
C THR A 468 9.13 -11.51 14.97
N ILE A 469 8.79 -10.24 15.20
CA ILE A 469 8.27 -9.31 14.20
C ILE A 469 8.98 -7.96 14.35
N ASP A 470 9.52 -7.44 13.25
CA ASP A 470 10.13 -6.11 13.20
C ASP A 470 9.13 -5.07 12.67
N VAL A 471 8.76 -4.12 13.52
CA VAL A 471 7.93 -2.97 13.17
C VAL A 471 8.85 -1.79 12.86
N MET A 472 8.83 -1.33 11.62
CA MET A 472 9.75 -0.29 11.13
C MET A 472 9.04 1.07 10.95
N GLY A 473 9.76 2.11 10.52
CA GLY A 473 9.17 3.40 10.14
C GLY A 473 8.46 4.15 11.27
N LEU A 474 8.86 3.92 12.52
CA LEU A 474 8.28 4.57 13.70
C LEU A 474 8.85 5.98 13.90
N LEU A 475 8.11 6.82 14.61
CA LEU A 475 8.58 8.13 15.07
C LEU A 475 9.29 7.98 16.42
N PRO A 476 10.40 8.70 16.68
CA PRO A 476 11.08 8.70 17.98
C PRO A 476 10.24 9.32 19.10
N GLU A 477 10.56 8.96 20.35
CA GLU A 477 9.88 9.46 21.57
C GLU A 477 8.35 9.39 21.53
N THR A 478 7.80 8.45 20.76
CA THR A 478 6.38 8.37 20.46
C THR A 478 5.80 7.10 21.10
N PRO A 479 4.71 7.20 21.87
CA PRO A 479 4.07 6.02 22.45
C PRO A 479 3.20 5.32 21.41
N TYR A 480 3.44 4.02 21.26
CA TYR A 480 2.76 3.11 20.37
C TYR A 480 2.02 2.02 21.17
N GLU A 481 0.84 1.66 20.70
CA GLU A 481 0.21 0.38 21.02
C GLU A 481 0.11 -0.45 19.74
N VAL A 482 0.73 -1.64 19.73
CA VAL A 482 0.72 -2.58 18.60
C VAL A 482 -0.11 -3.80 18.99
N GLY A 483 -1.13 -4.09 18.20
CA GLY A 483 -2.00 -5.25 18.37
C GLY A 483 -1.62 -6.38 17.43
N ILE A 484 -1.75 -7.62 17.91
CA ILE A 484 -1.46 -8.83 17.15
C ILE A 484 -2.65 -9.78 17.32
N ARG A 485 -3.21 -10.26 16.21
CA ARG A 485 -4.10 -11.43 16.14
C ARG A 485 -3.43 -12.49 15.30
N ALA A 486 -3.49 -13.74 15.73
CA ALA A 486 -3.17 -14.87 14.85
C ALA A 486 -4.43 -15.25 14.07
N TYR A 487 -4.27 -15.76 12.86
CA TYR A 487 -5.38 -16.32 12.09
C TYR A 487 -5.00 -17.68 11.50
N ASP A 488 -6.01 -18.53 11.35
CA ASP A 488 -5.89 -19.88 10.81
C ASP A 488 -6.21 -19.97 9.30
N ASP A 489 -6.19 -21.20 8.78
CA ASP A 489 -6.47 -21.49 7.37
C ASP A 489 -7.93 -21.15 6.99
N CYS A 490 -8.83 -21.16 7.98
CA CYS A 490 -10.22 -20.76 7.87
C CYS A 490 -10.46 -19.23 8.04
N HIS A 491 -9.39 -18.45 8.27
CA HIS A 491 -9.42 -17.03 8.67
C HIS A 491 -10.19 -16.72 9.96
N ASN A 492 -10.41 -17.71 10.83
CA ASN A 492 -10.76 -17.37 12.19
C ASN A 492 -9.60 -16.65 12.86
N SER A 493 -9.91 -15.73 13.76
CA SER A 493 -8.91 -14.92 14.44
C SER A 493 -8.86 -15.24 15.93
N SER A 494 -7.66 -15.18 16.49
CA SER A 494 -7.44 -15.28 17.93
C SER A 494 -8.00 -14.07 18.67
N GLU A 495 -7.99 -14.12 20.01
CA GLU A 495 -8.14 -12.88 20.77
C GLU A 495 -6.98 -11.91 20.46
N LEU A 496 -7.22 -10.62 20.69
CA LEU A 496 -6.24 -9.57 20.46
C LEU A 496 -5.23 -9.52 21.62
N VAL A 497 -3.94 -9.60 21.32
CA VAL A 497 -2.88 -9.19 22.25
C VAL A 497 -2.37 -7.80 21.88
N VAL A 498 -2.12 -6.95 22.89
CA VAL A 498 -1.62 -5.58 22.69
C VAL A 498 -0.29 -5.40 23.40
N VAL A 499 0.74 -5.01 22.65
CA VAL A 499 2.07 -4.65 23.15
C VAL A 499 2.20 -3.13 23.15
N LYS A 500 2.62 -2.56 24.29
CA LYS A 500 2.77 -1.12 24.47
C LYS A 500 4.23 -0.75 24.67
N PHE A 501 4.70 0.26 23.95
CA PHE A 501 6.05 0.77 24.12
C PHE A 501 6.15 2.24 23.66
N THR A 502 7.20 2.91 24.11
CA THR A 502 7.57 4.25 23.61
C THR A 502 8.91 4.11 22.91
N THR A 503 9.01 4.56 21.66
CA THR A 503 10.27 4.56 20.91
C THR A 503 11.35 5.35 21.65
N ALA A 504 12.60 4.93 21.49
CA ALA A 504 13.72 5.57 22.17
C ALA A 504 13.91 7.02 21.72
N ASP A 505 14.57 7.81 22.57
CA ASP A 505 15.12 9.10 22.15
C ASP A 505 16.11 8.87 21.00
N ARG A 506 16.24 9.87 20.14
CA ARG A 506 17.28 9.87 19.12
C ARG A 506 18.66 9.95 19.80
N PRO A 507 19.65 9.15 19.38
CA PRO A 507 21.00 9.24 19.93
C PRO A 507 21.53 10.68 19.84
N VAL A 508 21.95 11.24 20.98
CA VAL A 508 22.58 12.57 21.03
C VAL A 508 23.89 12.51 20.27
N GLY A 509 23.96 13.22 19.14
CA GLY A 509 25.08 13.14 18.20
C GLY A 509 24.71 12.58 16.83
N GLU A 510 23.50 12.01 16.70
CA GLU A 510 22.92 11.55 15.43
C GLU A 510 21.63 12.32 15.10
N VAL A 511 21.59 13.62 15.42
CA VAL A 511 20.51 14.51 14.97
C VAL A 511 21.04 15.88 14.58
N ASP A 512 21.02 16.12 13.29
CA ASP A 512 21.30 17.38 12.66
C ASP A 512 20.10 18.35 12.83
N ALA A 513 19.84 18.87 14.04
CA ALA A 513 18.62 19.66 14.31
C ALA A 513 18.89 21.13 14.64
N CYS A 514 18.32 22.02 13.81
CA CYS A 514 18.02 23.41 14.16
C CYS A 514 16.54 23.51 14.57
N PHE A 515 16.17 23.10 15.78
CA PHE A 515 14.78 22.98 16.28
C PHE A 515 13.86 24.16 15.97
N VAL A 516 14.27 25.39 16.30
CA VAL A 516 13.45 26.59 16.04
C VAL A 516 13.33 26.88 14.55
N ALA A 517 14.36 26.57 13.76
CA ALA A 517 14.33 26.74 12.30
C ALA A 517 13.46 25.64 11.66
N THR A 518 13.58 24.39 12.10
CA THR A 518 12.70 23.28 11.72
C THR A 518 11.24 23.56 12.08
N ALA A 519 10.97 24.14 13.25
CA ALA A 519 9.63 24.56 13.66
C ALA A 519 9.12 25.73 12.82
N ALA A 520 9.99 26.68 12.43
CA ALA A 520 9.61 27.83 11.61
C ALA A 520 9.39 27.48 10.12
N TYR A 521 10.28 26.68 9.53
CA TYR A 521 10.28 26.28 8.12
C TYR A 521 9.56 24.94 7.85
N GLY A 522 9.17 24.24 8.92
CA GLY A 522 8.36 23.03 8.86
C GLY A 522 9.10 21.76 8.41
N SER A 523 10.35 21.84 8.00
CA SER A 523 11.14 20.68 7.56
C SER A 523 12.55 20.72 8.13
N MET A 524 13.06 19.54 8.50
CA MET A 524 14.47 19.34 8.82
C MET A 524 15.35 19.36 7.56
N MET A 525 14.82 19.52 6.36
CA MET A 525 15.60 19.59 5.11
C MET A 525 15.22 20.81 4.28
N ALA A 526 14.62 21.83 4.91
CA ALA A 526 14.41 23.09 4.23
C ALA A 526 15.79 23.70 3.91
N ASN A 527 16.00 24.16 2.68
CA ASN A 527 17.27 24.78 2.24
C ASN A 527 17.77 25.84 3.23
N ASP A 528 16.86 26.62 3.82
CA ASP A 528 17.19 27.64 4.83
C ASP A 528 17.65 27.05 6.17
N VAL A 529 17.12 25.88 6.54
CA VAL A 529 17.53 25.13 7.73
C VAL A 529 18.91 24.51 7.50
N GLU A 530 19.18 23.99 6.30
CA GLU A 530 20.50 23.47 5.93
C GLU A 530 21.57 24.57 5.87
N MET A 531 21.25 25.75 5.34
CA MET A 531 22.16 26.90 5.35
C MET A 531 22.51 27.36 6.77
N LEU A 532 21.53 27.39 7.69
CA LEU A 532 21.76 27.73 9.09
C LEU A 532 22.61 26.66 9.81
N ARG A 533 22.49 25.37 9.44
CA ARG A 533 23.36 24.30 9.93
C ARG A 533 24.79 24.46 9.43
N HIS A 534 24.98 24.72 8.14
CA HIS A 534 26.31 24.97 7.60
C HIS A 534 26.98 26.19 8.25
N PHE A 535 26.23 27.25 8.54
CA PHE A 535 26.72 28.41 9.30
C PHE A 535 27.13 28.03 10.73
N ARG A 536 26.28 27.29 11.45
CA ARG A 536 26.57 26.75 12.79
C ARG A 536 27.89 25.97 12.77
N ASP A 537 28.00 25.01 11.87
CA ASP A 537 29.11 24.04 11.88
C ASP A 537 30.41 24.62 11.34
N SER A 538 30.33 25.50 10.33
CA SER A 538 31.52 26.04 9.65
C SER A 538 32.06 27.31 10.29
N LEU A 539 31.21 28.12 10.93
CA LEU A 539 31.59 29.42 11.48
C LEU A 539 31.40 29.51 13.00
N MET A 540 30.26 29.08 13.54
CA MET A 540 30.00 29.25 14.99
C MET A 540 30.87 28.31 15.85
N ARG A 541 31.02 27.03 15.47
CA ARG A 541 31.86 26.06 16.21
C ARG A 541 33.35 26.43 16.30
N ARG A 542 33.81 27.35 15.45
CA ARG A 542 35.22 27.80 15.43
C ARG A 542 35.53 28.88 16.46
N THR A 543 34.51 29.39 17.19
CA THR A 543 34.68 30.48 18.15
C THR A 543 34.07 30.13 19.50
N VAL A 544 34.71 30.55 20.59
CA VAL A 544 34.23 30.30 21.97
C VAL A 544 32.82 30.87 22.20
N PHE A 545 32.53 32.03 21.62
CA PHE A 545 31.20 32.65 21.71
C PHE A 545 30.16 31.92 20.85
N GLY A 546 30.55 31.36 19.70
CA GLY A 546 29.66 30.56 18.88
C GLY A 546 29.29 29.22 19.52
N GLU A 547 30.24 28.54 20.18
CA GLU A 547 29.96 27.33 20.96
C GLU A 547 29.03 27.60 22.17
N LEU A 548 29.18 28.76 22.84
CA LEU A 548 28.26 29.16 23.91
C LEU A 548 26.84 29.43 23.38
N ALA A 549 26.72 30.08 22.21
CA ALA A 549 25.43 30.32 21.56
C ALA A 549 24.77 29.02 21.08
N ILE A 550 25.55 28.08 20.54
CA ILE A 550 25.12 26.73 20.21
C ILE A 550 24.59 26.02 21.45
N THR A 551 25.37 26.00 22.54
CA THR A 551 24.98 25.31 23.78
C THR A 551 23.71 25.90 24.39
N THR A 552 23.57 27.22 24.36
CA THR A 552 22.37 27.93 24.82
C THR A 552 21.17 27.58 23.93
N TYR A 553 21.36 27.54 22.61
CA TYR A 553 20.35 27.14 21.64
C TYR A 553 19.89 25.70 21.85
N TYR A 554 20.80 24.75 22.12
CA TYR A 554 20.42 23.37 22.41
C TYR A 554 19.74 23.20 23.77
N THR A 555 20.06 24.05 24.74
CA THR A 555 19.43 24.01 26.09
C THR A 555 17.99 24.53 26.07
N PHE A 556 17.72 25.62 25.35
CA PHE A 556 16.41 26.30 25.39
C PHE A 556 15.59 26.15 24.10
N GLY A 557 16.23 25.82 22.98
CA GLY A 557 15.63 25.72 21.66
C GLY A 557 14.49 24.70 21.53
N PRO A 558 14.54 23.52 22.16
CA PRO A 558 13.43 22.57 22.12
C PRO A 558 12.12 23.13 22.69
N ALA A 559 12.16 23.76 23.88
CA ALA A 559 10.99 24.36 24.51
C ALA A 559 10.41 25.51 23.67
N VAL A 560 11.28 26.35 23.10
CA VAL A 560 10.88 27.43 22.19
C VAL A 560 10.28 26.87 20.90
N SER A 561 10.82 25.77 20.37
CA SER A 561 10.35 25.14 19.13
C SER A 561 8.98 24.47 19.25
N GLY A 562 8.63 23.95 20.42
CA GLY A 562 7.28 23.44 20.69
C GLY A 562 6.23 24.54 20.58
N VAL A 563 6.49 25.68 21.24
CA VAL A 563 5.58 26.85 21.22
C VAL A 563 5.51 27.48 19.83
N VAL A 564 6.64 27.56 19.11
CA VAL A 564 6.68 28.07 17.74
C VAL A 564 5.99 27.09 16.78
N GLY A 565 6.16 25.78 16.95
CA GLY A 565 5.61 24.76 16.07
C GLY A 565 4.08 24.73 16.02
N GLU A 566 3.43 25.09 17.12
CA GLU A 566 1.97 25.05 17.31
C GLU A 566 1.23 26.33 16.87
N SER A 567 1.95 27.39 16.46
CA SER A 567 1.33 28.69 16.12
C SER A 567 1.85 29.27 14.81
N ASP A 568 0.97 29.38 13.80
CA ASP A 568 1.31 29.95 12.48
C ASP A 568 1.87 31.38 12.57
N LEU A 569 1.37 32.17 13.53
CA LEU A 569 1.84 33.53 13.77
C LEU A 569 3.28 33.55 14.29
N LEU A 570 3.62 32.65 15.22
CA LEU A 570 4.97 32.53 15.77
C LEU A 570 5.95 31.93 14.76
N ARG A 571 5.49 31.04 13.88
CA ARG A 571 6.30 30.52 12.75
C ARG A 571 6.63 31.60 11.73
N GLN A 572 5.68 32.49 11.42
CA GLN A 572 5.93 33.64 10.55
C GLN A 572 6.90 34.64 11.19
N ALA A 573 6.73 34.93 12.49
CA ALA A 573 7.66 35.78 13.22
C ALA A 573 9.08 35.17 13.31
N ALA A 574 9.18 33.87 13.57
CA ALA A 574 10.46 33.16 13.59
C ALA A 574 11.15 33.17 12.22
N ARG A 575 10.41 32.97 11.12
CA ARG A 575 10.94 33.10 9.76
C ARG A 575 11.44 34.52 9.48
N ALA A 576 10.66 35.54 9.81
CA ALA A 576 11.05 36.94 9.64
C ALA A 576 12.31 37.31 10.44
N LEU A 577 12.49 36.75 11.64
CA LEU A 577 13.69 36.95 12.46
C LEU A 577 14.91 36.20 11.93
N LEU A 578 14.73 35.01 11.35
CA LEU A 578 15.82 34.21 10.78
C LEU A 578 16.22 34.68 9.37
N HIS A 579 15.32 35.35 8.64
CA HIS A 579 15.51 35.74 7.25
C HIS A 579 16.77 36.58 6.98
N PRO A 580 17.12 37.62 7.77
CA PRO A 580 18.33 38.41 7.51
C PRO A 580 19.62 37.60 7.66
N LEU A 581 19.63 36.63 8.59
CA LEU A 581 20.76 35.73 8.79
C LEU A 581 20.88 34.74 7.63
N VAL A 582 19.75 34.20 7.15
CA VAL A 582 19.72 33.31 5.97
C VAL A 582 20.20 34.05 4.72
N GLU A 583 19.73 35.28 4.47
CA GLU A 583 20.19 36.09 3.34
C GLU A 583 21.69 36.41 3.43
N TRP A 584 22.18 36.75 4.62
CA TRP A 584 23.61 36.99 4.81
C TRP A 584 24.44 35.73 4.57
N VAL A 585 24.02 34.57 5.08
CA VAL A 585 24.69 33.28 4.82
C VAL A 585 24.71 32.95 3.32
N ARG A 586 23.63 33.23 2.58
CA ARG A 586 23.60 33.07 1.11
C ARG A 586 24.63 33.91 0.37
N THR A 587 25.02 35.07 0.91
CA THR A 587 26.08 35.92 0.31
C THR A 587 27.50 35.43 0.57
N LEU A 588 27.69 34.48 1.50
CA LEU A 588 28.99 33.91 1.86
C LEU A 588 29.32 32.63 1.06
N SER A 589 28.34 32.04 0.38
CA SER A 589 28.49 30.85 -0.46
C SER A 589 28.99 31.22 -1.87
N VAL A 590 30.29 31.02 -2.11
CA VAL A 590 30.90 30.73 -3.43
C VAL A 590 31.15 29.23 -3.50
#